data_AF-A0A834YUZ8-F1
#
_entry.id   AF-A0A834YUZ8-F1
#
_cell.length_a   1.000
_cell.length_b   1.000
_cell.length_c   1.000
_cell.angle_alpha   90.00
_cell.angle_beta   90.00
_cell.angle_gamma   90.00
#
_symmetry.space_group_name_H-M   'P 1'
#
loop_
_entity.id
_entity.type
_entity.pdbx_description
1 polymer ?
#
loop_
_entity_poly.entity_id
_entity_poly.type
_entity_poly.pdbx_seq_one_letter_code
_entity_poly.pdbx_strand_id
1 'polypeptide(L)'
;MCGLDKSTCLTVFFDISPSERSNPPGTSNPQLYLQFLTNYQNPEGQMRLRVTTITRRWVDNVSNSEELVEGFDQEAAAVVMARLTSLKLEMEEGFEATKWLDRSLIRLCSRFGDYRKDDPTSFNLNPCFSLFPQFMFNLRRSQFVQVFNNSPDETAYFRMLLNRENILNSAVMIQPSLISYSFNSLPEPAMLDVASISADRILLLDSYFGVVIFHGMTIAQRRNMGYQNLPEHQAFSQLLQAPDDDAQMIIRDRFPVPRLVVCDQHGSQVRFLLAKLNPSSTYNSTHDMASGSDVIFADDVSLQVFFEHLQRLAVQQS
;
A
#
# COMPACT_ATOMS: atom_id res chain seq x y z
N MET A 1 6.87 -27.38 0.59
CA MET A 1 7.73 -26.19 0.82
C MET A 1 9.07 -26.69 1.33
N CYS A 2 10.17 -26.44 0.60
CA CYS A 2 11.50 -26.93 0.99
C CYS A 2 12.15 -26.11 2.11
N GLY A 3 11.71 -24.86 2.30
CA GLY A 3 12.09 -24.00 3.41
C GLY A 3 10.95 -23.05 3.76
N LEU A 4 10.82 -22.73 5.04
CA LEU A 4 9.89 -21.74 5.57
C LEU A 4 10.45 -21.20 6.90
N ASP A 5 10.05 -20.01 7.26
CA ASP A 5 10.42 -19.35 8.50
C ASP A 5 9.18 -18.72 9.17
N LYS A 6 9.41 -17.92 10.21
CA LYS A 6 8.34 -17.27 10.97
C LYS A 6 7.62 -16.15 10.19
N SER A 7 8.24 -15.58 9.15
CA SER A 7 7.65 -14.51 8.35
C SER A 7 6.98 -15.01 7.07
N THR A 8 7.19 -16.27 6.70
CA THR A 8 6.58 -16.90 5.53
C THR A 8 5.06 -16.84 5.60
N CYS A 9 4.47 -16.08 4.68
CA CYS A 9 3.03 -15.91 4.51
C CYS A 9 2.61 -16.44 3.14
N LEU A 10 1.53 -17.22 3.10
CA LEU A 10 0.97 -17.79 1.87
C LEU A 10 -0.42 -17.22 1.60
N THR A 11 -0.77 -17.09 0.33
CA THR A 11 -2.13 -16.78 -0.10
C THR A 11 -2.81 -18.04 -0.62
N VAL A 12 -3.96 -18.38 -0.04
CA VAL A 12 -4.76 -19.54 -0.45
C VAL A 12 -6.10 -19.02 -0.95
N PHE A 13 -6.39 -19.28 -2.23
CA PHE A 13 -7.65 -18.90 -2.86
C PHE A 13 -8.67 -20.04 -2.70
N PHE A 14 -9.88 -19.70 -2.29
CA PHE A 14 -11.00 -20.62 -2.17
C PHE A 14 -12.05 -20.28 -3.24
N ASP A 15 -12.65 -21.30 -3.82
CA ASP A 15 -13.83 -21.17 -4.68
C ASP A 15 -15.04 -21.79 -3.97
N ILE A 16 -16.19 -21.14 -4.07
CA ILE A 16 -17.41 -21.59 -3.41
C ILE A 16 -18.23 -22.39 -4.42
N SER A 17 -18.25 -23.72 -4.27
CA SER A 17 -19.06 -24.57 -5.14
C SER A 17 -20.56 -24.32 -4.91
N PRO A 18 -21.36 -24.04 -5.96
CA PRO A 18 -22.81 -23.85 -5.83
C PRO A 18 -23.54 -25.07 -5.26
N SER A 19 -22.97 -26.28 -5.42
CA SER A 19 -23.57 -27.55 -5.01
C SER A 19 -23.55 -27.79 -3.49
N GLU A 20 -22.82 -26.99 -2.71
CA GLU A 20 -22.81 -27.06 -1.23
C GLU A 20 -23.86 -26.14 -0.58
N ARG A 21 -24.62 -25.37 -1.37
CA ARG A 21 -25.75 -24.58 -0.86
C ARG A 21 -26.99 -25.42 -0.52
N SER A 22 -27.01 -26.70 -0.90
CA SER A 22 -28.05 -27.65 -0.49
C SER A 22 -27.81 -28.10 0.94
N ASN A 23 -28.17 -27.24 1.90
CA ASN A 23 -28.19 -27.63 3.30
C ASN A 23 -29.08 -28.87 3.49
N PRO A 24 -28.65 -29.88 4.26
CA PRO A 24 -29.58 -30.87 4.77
C PRO A 24 -30.67 -30.14 5.59
N PRO A 25 -31.96 -30.49 5.44
CA PRO A 25 -33.03 -29.82 6.16
C PRO A 25 -32.82 -29.99 7.67
N GLY A 26 -32.55 -28.89 8.40
CA GLY A 26 -32.42 -28.86 9.86
C GLY A 26 -31.21 -28.10 10.43
N THR A 27 -30.20 -27.76 9.63
CA THR A 27 -29.04 -26.97 10.12
C THR A 27 -29.29 -25.47 9.95
N SER A 28 -29.75 -24.82 11.02
CA SER A 28 -29.77 -23.36 11.12
C SER A 28 -28.33 -22.83 11.22
N ASN A 29 -27.90 -22.04 10.24
CA ASN A 29 -26.58 -21.38 10.12
C ASN A 29 -25.39 -22.34 9.94
N PRO A 30 -25.15 -22.85 8.71
CA PRO A 30 -23.91 -23.60 8.46
C PRO A 30 -22.70 -22.70 8.76
N GLN A 31 -21.69 -23.26 9.42
CA GLN A 31 -20.38 -22.63 9.59
C GLN A 31 -19.40 -23.26 8.61
N LEU A 32 -18.57 -22.43 7.98
CA LEU A 32 -17.41 -22.85 7.23
C LEU A 32 -16.25 -23.10 8.19
N TYR A 33 -15.65 -24.27 8.12
CA TYR A 33 -14.43 -24.60 8.85
C TYR A 33 -13.29 -24.80 7.86
N LEU A 34 -12.15 -24.14 8.11
CA LEU A 34 -10.93 -24.34 7.36
C LEU A 34 -9.83 -24.78 8.33
N GLN A 35 -9.15 -25.88 8.01
CA GLN A 35 -8.04 -26.39 8.80
C GLN A 35 -6.77 -26.45 7.96
N PHE A 36 -5.73 -25.78 8.45
CA PHE A 36 -4.40 -25.78 7.86
C PHE A 36 -3.48 -26.64 8.71
N LEU A 37 -2.90 -27.66 8.10
CA LEU A 37 -1.95 -28.57 8.74
C LEU A 37 -0.60 -28.38 8.07
N THR A 38 0.40 -27.93 8.82
CA THR A 38 1.77 -27.75 8.34
C THR A 38 2.69 -28.69 9.11
N ASN A 39 3.11 -29.76 8.47
CA ASN A 39 4.15 -30.66 8.98
C ASN A 39 5.52 -30.16 8.52
N TYR A 40 6.45 -29.95 9.43
CA TYR A 40 7.78 -29.42 9.15
C TYR A 40 8.84 -29.95 10.12
N GLN A 41 10.10 -29.86 9.71
CA GLN A 41 11.24 -30.13 10.58
C GLN A 41 11.73 -28.80 11.18
N ASN A 42 11.83 -28.72 12.50
CA ASN A 42 12.41 -27.53 13.16
C ASN A 42 13.95 -27.53 13.03
N PRO A 43 14.63 -26.42 13.37
CA PRO A 43 16.10 -26.34 13.29
C PRO A 43 16.83 -27.39 14.15
N GLU A 44 16.19 -27.88 15.21
CA GLU A 44 16.72 -28.95 16.07
C GLU A 44 16.53 -30.36 15.47
N GLY A 45 15.98 -30.47 14.25
CA GLY A 45 15.78 -31.74 13.53
C GLY A 45 14.52 -32.51 13.93
N GLN A 46 13.71 -31.99 14.86
CA GLN A 46 12.46 -32.59 15.33
C GLN A 46 11.31 -32.32 14.33
N MET A 47 10.52 -33.35 14.06
CA MET A 47 9.28 -33.20 13.31
C MET A 47 8.20 -32.54 14.16
N ARG A 48 7.53 -31.52 13.61
CA ARG A 48 6.49 -30.75 14.25
C ARG A 48 5.28 -30.64 13.33
N LEU A 49 4.08 -30.69 13.92
CA LEU A 49 2.83 -30.41 13.24
C LEU A 49 2.23 -29.12 13.81
N ARG A 50 2.07 -28.11 12.96
CA ARG A 50 1.28 -26.91 13.28
C ARG A 50 -0.12 -27.08 12.71
N VAL A 51 -1.13 -26.96 13.57
CA VAL A 51 -2.54 -27.01 13.16
C VAL A 51 -3.18 -25.68 13.47
N THR A 52 -3.79 -25.06 12.45
CA THR A 52 -4.60 -23.84 12.60
C THR A 52 -6.00 -24.14 12.09
N THR A 53 -7.02 -23.94 12.90
CA THR A 53 -8.42 -24.08 12.49
C THR A 53 -9.10 -22.72 12.61
N ILE A 54 -9.75 -22.29 11.54
CA ILE A 54 -10.54 -21.06 11.51
C ILE A 54 -11.97 -21.40 11.13
N THR A 55 -12.90 -20.60 11.63
CA THR A 55 -14.32 -20.71 11.31
C THR A 55 -14.87 -19.38 10.79
N ARG A 56 -15.81 -19.44 9.85
CA ARG A 56 -16.57 -18.30 9.33
C ARG A 56 -18.03 -18.69 9.17
N ARG A 57 -18.93 -17.73 9.31
CA ARG A 57 -20.36 -17.95 9.10
C ARG A 57 -20.70 -17.79 7.63
N TRP A 58 -21.58 -18.66 7.12
CA TRP A 58 -22.18 -18.42 5.79
C TRP A 58 -23.22 -17.31 5.88
N VAL A 59 -23.19 -16.40 4.90
CA VAL A 59 -24.13 -15.29 4.78
C VAL A 59 -24.92 -15.46 3.49
N ASP A 60 -26.24 -15.34 3.56
CA ASP A 60 -27.08 -15.37 2.36
C ASP A 60 -27.07 -13.98 1.69
N ASN A 61 -26.85 -13.98 0.38
CA ASN A 61 -26.63 -12.76 -0.41
C ASN A 61 -27.87 -11.85 -0.51
N VAL A 62 -29.06 -12.36 -0.18
CA VAL A 62 -30.34 -11.64 -0.39
C VAL A 62 -30.75 -10.79 0.82
N SER A 63 -30.30 -11.14 2.02
CA SER A 63 -30.81 -10.55 3.27
C SER A 63 -29.79 -9.78 4.10
N ASN A 64 -28.49 -10.09 3.98
CA ASN A 64 -27.46 -9.58 4.91
C ASN A 64 -26.23 -8.99 4.18
N SER A 65 -26.43 -7.97 3.34
CA SER A 65 -25.31 -7.28 2.68
C SER A 65 -24.36 -6.58 3.66
N GLU A 66 -24.86 -6.11 4.81
CA GLU A 66 -24.07 -5.42 5.84
C GLU A 66 -23.00 -6.33 6.45
N GLU A 67 -23.31 -7.59 6.74
CA GLU A 67 -22.33 -8.52 7.31
C GLU A 67 -21.19 -8.85 6.34
N LEU A 68 -21.48 -8.86 5.03
CA LEU A 68 -20.45 -8.99 3.99
C LEU A 68 -19.55 -7.75 3.93
N VAL A 69 -20.12 -6.57 4.14
CA VAL A 69 -19.38 -5.29 4.20
C VAL A 69 -18.46 -5.26 5.42
N GLU A 70 -18.97 -5.62 6.60
CA GLU A 70 -18.19 -5.67 7.83
C GLU A 70 -17.07 -6.74 7.79
N GLY A 71 -17.29 -7.83 7.04
CA GLY A 71 -16.31 -8.88 6.85
C GLY A 71 -15.19 -8.54 5.86
N PHE A 72 -15.26 -7.40 5.16
CA PHE A 72 -14.26 -7.02 4.17
C PHE A 72 -13.04 -6.36 4.81
N ASP A 73 -11.90 -7.04 4.70
CA ASP A 73 -10.58 -6.51 5.09
C ASP A 73 -9.89 -5.91 3.87
N GLN A 74 -9.92 -4.59 3.76
CA GLN A 74 -9.36 -3.87 2.60
C GLN A 74 -7.83 -3.98 2.46
N GLU A 75 -7.07 -4.10 3.55
CA GLU A 75 -5.62 -4.26 3.48
C GLU A 75 -5.27 -5.66 2.98
N ALA A 76 -5.90 -6.69 3.56
CA ALA A 76 -5.73 -8.06 3.11
C ALA A 76 -6.19 -8.22 1.65
N ALA A 77 -7.32 -7.64 1.27
CA ALA A 77 -7.80 -7.65 -0.10
C ALA A 77 -6.81 -6.97 -1.06
N ALA A 78 -6.22 -5.84 -0.69
CA ALA A 78 -5.24 -5.14 -1.52
C ALA A 78 -3.99 -6.00 -1.76
N VAL A 79 -3.46 -6.64 -0.71
CA VAL A 79 -2.31 -7.54 -0.81
C VAL A 79 -2.62 -8.79 -1.63
N VAL A 80 -3.79 -9.40 -1.42
CA VAL A 80 -4.23 -10.57 -2.19
C VAL A 80 -4.41 -10.21 -3.67
N MET A 81 -4.97 -9.04 -3.97
CA MET A 81 -5.08 -8.53 -5.34
C MET A 81 -3.71 -8.31 -5.97
N ALA A 82 -2.75 -7.72 -5.24
CA ALA A 82 -1.39 -7.53 -5.73
C ALA A 82 -0.70 -8.86 -6.06
N ARG A 83 -0.85 -9.88 -5.19
CA ARG A 83 -0.32 -11.22 -5.43
C ARG A 83 -0.97 -11.92 -6.60
N LEU A 84 -2.30 -11.81 -6.73
CA LEU A 84 -3.04 -12.36 -7.86
C LEU A 84 -2.63 -11.69 -9.18
N THR A 85 -2.47 -10.36 -9.18
CA THR A 85 -1.95 -9.62 -10.34
C THR A 85 -0.54 -10.07 -10.69
N SER A 86 0.35 -10.24 -9.71
CA SER A 86 1.71 -10.75 -9.92
C SER A 86 1.69 -12.14 -10.56
N LEU A 87 0.85 -13.05 -10.05
CA LEU A 87 0.71 -14.41 -10.59
C LEU A 87 0.19 -14.39 -12.03
N LYS A 88 -0.84 -13.58 -12.32
CA LYS A 88 -1.38 -13.45 -13.68
C LYS A 88 -0.36 -12.86 -14.65
N LEU A 89 0.41 -11.86 -14.23
CA LEU A 89 1.49 -11.29 -15.05
C LEU A 89 2.59 -12.30 -15.38
N GLU A 90 2.77 -13.33 -14.57
CA GLU A 90 3.74 -14.41 -14.80
C GLU A 90 3.17 -15.54 -15.67
N MET A 91 1.88 -15.86 -15.48
CA MET A 91 1.25 -17.03 -16.10
C MET A 91 0.51 -16.74 -17.41
N GLU A 92 0.04 -15.49 -17.62
CA GLU A 92 -0.82 -15.13 -18.74
C GLU A 92 -0.11 -14.17 -19.70
N GLU A 93 0.20 -14.66 -20.89
CA GLU A 93 0.78 -13.83 -21.96
C GLU A 93 -0.21 -12.74 -22.41
N GLY A 94 0.28 -11.49 -22.53
CA GLY A 94 -0.54 -10.36 -22.94
C GLY A 94 -1.53 -9.85 -21.88
N PHE A 95 -1.42 -10.29 -20.62
CA PHE A 95 -2.30 -9.85 -19.55
C PHE A 95 -2.16 -8.34 -19.24
N GLU A 96 -3.22 -7.59 -19.51
CA GLU A 96 -3.29 -6.14 -19.25
C GLU A 96 -3.64 -5.84 -17.77
N ALA A 97 -2.66 -5.99 -16.88
CA ALA A 97 -2.84 -5.87 -15.44
C ALA A 97 -3.55 -4.59 -14.97
N THR A 98 -3.16 -3.42 -15.48
CA THR A 98 -3.80 -2.14 -15.13
C THR A 98 -5.29 -2.14 -15.45
N LYS A 99 -5.68 -2.55 -16.66
CA LYS A 99 -7.10 -2.60 -17.05
C LYS A 99 -7.88 -3.63 -16.24
N TRP A 100 -7.25 -4.76 -15.90
CA TRP A 100 -7.87 -5.78 -15.08
C TRP A 100 -8.11 -5.31 -13.64
N LEU A 101 -7.15 -4.60 -13.05
CA LEU A 101 -7.30 -3.96 -11.75
C LEU A 101 -8.41 -2.90 -11.78
N ASP A 102 -8.37 -1.99 -12.76
CA ASP A 102 -9.37 -0.92 -12.91
C ASP A 102 -10.79 -1.50 -13.07
N ARG A 103 -10.98 -2.51 -13.93
CA ARG A 103 -12.28 -3.20 -14.09
C ARG A 103 -12.74 -3.94 -12.84
N SER A 104 -11.82 -4.49 -12.06
CA SER A 104 -12.16 -5.20 -10.82
C SER A 104 -12.57 -4.22 -9.73
N LEU A 105 -11.88 -3.09 -9.63
CA LEU A 105 -12.22 -2.01 -8.71
C LEU A 105 -13.57 -1.37 -9.06
N ILE A 106 -13.83 -1.05 -10.34
CA ILE A 106 -15.12 -0.49 -10.77
C ILE A 106 -16.26 -1.43 -10.36
N ARG A 107 -16.14 -2.74 -10.64
CA ARG A 107 -17.17 -3.73 -10.26
C ARG A 107 -17.41 -3.77 -8.75
N LEU A 108 -16.36 -3.66 -7.93
CA LEU A 108 -16.47 -3.60 -6.49
C LEU A 108 -17.21 -2.32 -6.06
N CYS A 109 -16.79 -1.17 -6.56
CA CYS A 109 -17.39 0.13 -6.26
C CYS A 109 -18.85 0.25 -6.73
N SER A 110 -19.19 -0.28 -7.91
CA SER A 110 -20.59 -0.35 -8.37
C SER A 110 -21.45 -1.28 -7.52
N ARG A 111 -20.87 -2.32 -6.93
CA ARG A 111 -21.63 -3.28 -6.13
C ARG A 111 -21.83 -2.84 -4.68
N PHE A 112 -20.83 -2.19 -4.09
CA PHE A 112 -20.79 -1.87 -2.65
C PHE A 112 -20.77 -0.36 -2.35
N GLY A 113 -20.78 0.48 -3.38
CA GLY A 113 -20.90 1.93 -3.22
C GLY A 113 -22.34 2.38 -3.10
N ASP A 114 -22.55 3.44 -2.33
CA ASP A 114 -23.83 4.15 -2.23
C ASP A 114 -23.82 5.31 -3.21
N TYR A 115 -24.75 5.33 -4.15
CA TYR A 115 -24.85 6.39 -5.15
C TYR A 115 -26.23 6.45 -5.78
N ARG A 116 -26.51 7.58 -6.42
CA ARG A 116 -27.60 7.75 -7.38
C ARG A 116 -27.05 7.48 -8.77
N LYS A 117 -27.83 6.73 -9.56
CA LYS A 117 -27.47 6.40 -10.94
C LYS A 117 -27.18 7.67 -11.74
N ASP A 118 -26.11 7.63 -12.52
CA ASP A 118 -25.64 8.73 -13.37
C ASP A 118 -25.26 10.05 -12.63
N ASP A 119 -25.13 10.03 -11.30
CA ASP A 119 -24.69 11.18 -10.48
C ASP A 119 -23.39 10.85 -9.72
N PRO A 120 -22.21 11.13 -10.31
CA PRO A 120 -20.92 10.84 -9.69
C PRO A 120 -20.69 11.54 -8.35
N THR A 121 -21.33 12.69 -8.12
CA THR A 121 -21.15 13.48 -6.89
C THR A 121 -21.82 12.86 -5.67
N SER A 122 -22.77 11.95 -5.90
CA SER A 122 -23.45 11.20 -4.86
C SER A 122 -22.67 9.98 -4.37
N PHE A 123 -21.58 9.60 -5.05
CA PHE A 123 -20.85 8.38 -4.77
C PHE A 123 -20.14 8.43 -3.42
N ASN A 124 -20.41 7.42 -2.60
CA ASN A 124 -19.75 7.23 -1.32
C ASN A 124 -19.43 5.74 -1.10
N LEU A 125 -18.40 5.47 -0.30
CA LEU A 125 -18.01 4.12 0.10
C LEU A 125 -18.05 3.99 1.62
N ASN A 126 -18.50 2.83 2.09
CA ASN A 126 -18.40 2.46 3.49
C ASN A 126 -16.91 2.50 3.95
N PRO A 127 -16.60 2.91 5.19
CA PRO A 127 -15.24 2.93 5.73
C PRO A 127 -14.44 1.62 5.58
N CYS A 128 -15.12 0.47 5.57
CA CYS A 128 -14.49 -0.83 5.30
C CYS A 128 -13.86 -0.93 3.90
N PHE A 129 -14.31 -0.11 2.95
CA PHE A 129 -13.83 -0.09 1.55
C PHE A 129 -13.09 1.19 1.17
N SER A 130 -13.11 2.24 1.99
CA SER A 130 -12.72 3.60 1.56
C SER A 130 -11.25 3.74 1.17
N LEU A 131 -10.35 2.92 1.74
CA LEU A 131 -8.92 2.93 1.40
C LEU A 131 -8.60 2.00 0.22
N PHE A 132 -9.45 1.04 -0.09
CA PHE A 132 -9.20 0.06 -1.15
C PHE A 132 -8.95 0.70 -2.53
N PRO A 133 -9.70 1.72 -2.99
CA PRO A 133 -9.38 2.44 -4.22
C PRO A 133 -7.99 3.08 -4.20
N GLN A 134 -7.56 3.63 -3.06
CA GLN A 134 -6.24 4.24 -2.92
C GLN A 134 -5.13 3.17 -3.01
N PHE A 135 -5.32 1.99 -2.41
CA PHE A 135 -4.42 0.86 -2.60
C PHE A 135 -4.33 0.44 -4.07
N MET A 136 -5.45 0.37 -4.80
CA MET A 136 -5.44 0.00 -6.21
C MET A 136 -4.76 1.06 -7.09
N PHE A 137 -4.94 2.35 -6.76
CA PHE A 137 -4.21 3.45 -7.40
C PHE A 137 -2.69 3.32 -7.23
N ASN A 138 -2.23 3.00 -6.02
CA ASN A 138 -0.81 2.83 -5.76
C ASN A 138 -0.28 1.53 -6.39
N LEU A 139 -1.04 0.43 -6.31
CA LEU A 139 -0.68 -0.87 -6.89
C LEU A 139 -0.46 -0.78 -8.41
N ARG A 140 -1.40 -0.18 -9.15
CA ARG A 140 -1.31 -0.11 -10.63
C ARG A 140 -0.13 0.72 -11.14
N ARG A 141 0.42 1.60 -10.30
CA ARG A 141 1.61 2.43 -10.57
C ARG A 141 2.89 1.86 -9.94
N SER A 142 2.77 0.86 -9.08
CA SER A 142 3.90 0.23 -8.40
C SER A 142 4.78 -0.55 -9.37
N GLN A 143 6.02 -0.81 -8.94
CA GLN A 143 7.00 -1.64 -9.65
C GLN A 143 6.58 -3.11 -9.81
N PHE A 144 5.49 -3.54 -9.14
CA PHE A 144 4.91 -4.87 -9.36
C PHE A 144 4.19 -4.96 -10.70
N VAL A 145 3.60 -3.84 -11.15
CA VAL A 145 2.79 -3.73 -12.38
C VAL A 145 3.53 -2.96 -13.47
N GLN A 146 4.02 -1.76 -13.16
CA GLN A 146 4.80 -0.93 -14.09
C GLN A 146 6.29 -1.28 -13.97
N VAL A 147 6.74 -2.23 -14.78
CA VAL A 147 8.12 -2.75 -14.74
C VAL A 147 9.10 -1.90 -15.54
N PHE A 148 8.66 -0.84 -16.21
CA PHE A 148 9.54 0.10 -16.89
C PHE A 148 10.54 0.72 -15.88
N ASN A 149 11.79 0.92 -16.30
CA ASN A 149 12.92 1.30 -15.44
C ASN A 149 13.34 0.26 -14.38
N ASN A 150 12.82 -0.96 -14.41
CA ASN A 150 13.35 -2.08 -13.62
C ASN A 150 13.93 -3.15 -14.55
N SER A 151 15.01 -3.79 -14.12
CA SER A 151 15.47 -5.02 -14.75
C SER A 151 14.50 -6.19 -14.49
N PRO A 152 14.54 -7.25 -15.33
CA PRO A 152 13.79 -8.47 -15.05
C PRO A 152 14.09 -9.06 -13.67
N ASP A 153 15.35 -9.03 -13.25
CA ASP A 153 15.80 -9.56 -11.95
C ASP A 153 15.26 -8.73 -10.77
N GLU A 154 15.26 -7.40 -10.87
CA GLU A 154 14.65 -6.54 -9.85
C GLU A 154 13.15 -6.79 -9.74
N THR A 155 12.46 -6.94 -10.88
CA THR A 155 11.04 -7.26 -10.92
C THR A 155 10.75 -8.60 -10.24
N ALA A 156 11.54 -9.63 -10.55
CA ALA A 156 11.43 -10.94 -9.92
C ALA A 156 11.70 -10.86 -8.41
N TYR A 157 12.71 -10.12 -7.99
CA TYR A 157 13.03 -9.89 -6.57
C TYR A 157 11.87 -9.23 -5.81
N PHE A 158 11.28 -8.16 -6.36
CA PHE A 158 10.13 -7.50 -5.74
C PHE A 158 8.93 -8.43 -5.63
N ARG A 159 8.57 -9.13 -6.71
CA ARG A 159 7.43 -10.06 -6.74
C ARG A 159 7.64 -11.25 -5.80
N MET A 160 8.86 -11.77 -5.71
CA MET A 160 9.21 -12.83 -4.75
C MET A 160 8.92 -12.39 -3.32
N LEU A 161 9.37 -11.18 -2.93
CA LEU A 161 9.15 -10.66 -1.58
C LEU A 161 7.67 -10.37 -1.29
N LEU A 162 6.94 -9.79 -2.25
CA LEU A 162 5.49 -9.59 -2.14
C LEU A 162 4.75 -10.89 -1.84
N ASN A 163 5.17 -12.01 -2.44
CA ASN A 163 4.55 -13.31 -2.25
C ASN A 163 4.97 -14.04 -0.96
N ARG A 164 6.02 -13.57 -0.26
CA ARG A 164 6.51 -14.17 0.99
C ARG A 164 6.10 -13.38 2.23
N GLU A 165 6.01 -12.06 2.15
CA GLU A 165 5.84 -11.18 3.31
C GLU A 165 4.44 -11.20 3.93
N ASN A 166 4.29 -10.73 5.17
CA ASN A 166 2.98 -10.63 5.80
C ASN A 166 2.13 -9.49 5.19
N ILE A 167 0.86 -9.37 5.63
CA ILE A 167 -0.07 -8.35 5.10
C ILE A 167 0.45 -6.93 5.36
N LEU A 168 0.92 -6.63 6.57
CA LEU A 168 1.40 -5.29 6.94
C LEU A 168 2.58 -4.84 6.07
N ASN A 169 3.61 -5.68 5.95
CA ASN A 169 4.77 -5.41 5.11
C ASN A 169 4.39 -5.28 3.63
N SER A 170 3.50 -6.15 3.15
CA SER A 170 3.03 -6.11 1.77
C SER A 170 2.18 -4.85 1.48
N ALA A 171 1.39 -4.39 2.45
CA ALA A 171 0.62 -3.16 2.34
C ALA A 171 1.56 -1.95 2.19
N VAL A 172 2.65 -1.89 2.98
CA VAL A 172 3.69 -0.86 2.87
C VAL A 172 4.42 -0.92 1.51
N MET A 173 4.63 -2.12 0.94
CA MET A 173 5.19 -2.24 -0.41
C MET A 173 4.27 -1.63 -1.48
N ILE A 174 2.95 -1.76 -1.31
CA ILE A 174 1.95 -1.25 -2.26
C ILE A 174 1.76 0.26 -2.07
N GLN A 175 1.53 0.68 -0.83
CA GLN A 175 1.32 2.06 -0.43
C GLN A 175 2.36 2.42 0.65
N PRO A 176 3.50 3.00 0.25
CA PRO A 176 4.52 3.46 1.17
C PRO A 176 3.97 4.38 2.26
N SER A 177 4.55 4.30 3.45
CA SER A 177 4.24 5.23 4.54
C SER A 177 5.14 6.45 4.46
N LEU A 178 4.61 7.59 4.88
CA LEU A 178 5.33 8.86 4.93
C LEU A 178 5.07 9.51 6.29
N ILE A 179 6.15 9.84 7.02
CA ILE A 179 6.08 10.52 8.31
C ILE A 179 6.73 11.89 8.16
N SER A 180 6.10 12.93 8.70
CA SER A 180 6.64 14.29 8.71
C SER A 180 7.14 14.69 10.08
N TYR A 181 8.31 15.31 10.11
CA TYR A 181 8.96 15.85 11.30
C TYR A 181 9.10 17.36 11.13
N SER A 182 8.70 18.11 12.16
CA SER A 182 8.81 19.56 12.21
C SER A 182 9.16 20.03 13.63
N PHE A 183 9.56 21.29 13.79
CA PHE A 183 9.90 21.84 15.12
C PHE A 183 8.73 21.91 16.10
N ASN A 184 7.51 22.10 15.58
CA ASN A 184 6.35 22.48 16.38
C ASN A 184 5.32 21.36 16.52
N SER A 185 5.63 20.16 15.98
CA SER A 185 4.76 19.00 16.04
C SER A 185 5.56 17.74 16.33
N LEU A 186 4.90 16.79 16.99
CA LEU A 186 5.41 15.43 17.06
C LEU A 186 5.40 14.80 15.65
N PRO A 187 6.21 13.76 15.40
CA PRO A 187 6.17 13.03 14.14
C PRO A 187 4.75 12.58 13.82
N GLU A 188 4.26 12.94 12.63
CA GLU A 188 2.87 12.68 12.21
C GLU A 188 2.82 12.02 10.83
N PRO A 189 1.86 11.11 10.57
CA PRO A 189 1.63 10.59 9.23
C PRO A 189 1.32 11.71 8.25
N ALA A 190 2.00 11.71 7.10
CA ALA A 190 1.78 12.63 6.00
C ALA A 190 1.15 11.89 4.82
N MET A 191 0.41 12.64 3.99
CA MET A 191 -0.13 12.09 2.76
C MET A 191 1.00 11.74 1.79
N LEU A 192 0.89 10.60 1.09
CA LEU A 192 1.83 10.19 0.05
C LEU A 192 1.64 11.03 -1.22
N ASP A 193 1.89 12.34 -1.09
CA ASP A 193 1.56 13.37 -2.05
C ASP A 193 2.67 14.42 -2.10
N VAL A 194 2.88 15.01 -3.28
CA VAL A 194 3.84 16.12 -3.46
C VAL A 194 3.52 17.32 -2.56
N ALA A 195 2.25 17.53 -2.22
CA ALA A 195 1.82 18.59 -1.30
C ALA A 195 2.40 18.43 0.12
N SER A 196 2.87 17.23 0.48
CA SER A 196 3.55 16.99 1.77
C SER A 196 4.99 17.52 1.81
N ILE A 197 5.57 17.86 0.65
CA ILE A 197 6.92 18.43 0.58
C ILE A 197 6.88 19.89 1.02
N SER A 198 7.76 20.24 1.96
CA SER A 198 7.92 21.61 2.45
C SER A 198 9.39 21.87 2.80
N ALA A 199 9.83 23.12 2.64
CA ALA A 199 11.21 23.53 2.91
C ALA A 199 11.60 23.39 4.39
N ASP A 200 10.63 23.46 5.31
CA ASP A 200 10.85 23.51 6.77
C ASP A 200 10.57 22.17 7.47
N ARG A 201 10.43 21.07 6.73
CA ARG A 201 10.11 19.75 7.28
C ARG A 201 11.12 18.70 6.85
N ILE A 202 11.21 17.62 7.64
CA ILE A 202 11.89 16.38 7.24
C ILE A 202 10.80 15.34 6.97
N LEU A 203 10.99 14.50 5.96
CA LEU A 203 10.10 13.39 5.65
C LEU A 203 10.87 12.07 5.76
N LEU A 204 10.26 11.07 6.41
CA LEU A 204 10.70 9.68 6.40
C LEU A 204 9.72 8.87 5.56
N LEU A 205 10.17 8.43 4.38
CA LEU A 205 9.42 7.51 3.53
C LEU A 205 9.89 6.08 3.78
N ASP A 206 8.94 5.19 4.04
CA ASP A 206 9.19 3.75 4.07
C ASP A 206 8.39 3.05 2.96
N SER A 207 9.10 2.49 2.00
CA SER A 207 8.55 1.77 0.83
C SER A 207 8.80 0.26 0.87
N TYR A 208 9.06 -0.28 2.07
CA TYR A 208 9.57 -1.63 2.32
C TYR A 208 10.99 -1.87 1.79
N PHE A 209 11.23 -1.71 0.49
CA PHE A 209 12.52 -1.98 -0.17
C PHE A 209 13.56 -0.88 0.03
N GLY A 210 13.08 0.33 0.35
CA GLY A 210 13.93 1.49 0.63
C GLY A 210 13.31 2.39 1.68
N VAL A 211 14.18 3.01 2.46
CA VAL A 211 13.86 4.04 3.45
C VAL A 211 14.51 5.34 2.98
N VAL A 212 13.74 6.42 2.88
CA VAL A 212 14.23 7.72 2.42
C VAL A 212 14.05 8.76 3.52
N ILE A 213 15.15 9.38 3.95
CA ILE A 213 15.14 10.57 4.80
C ILE A 213 15.34 11.78 3.89
N PHE A 214 14.30 12.59 3.76
CA PHE A 214 14.29 13.79 2.93
C PHE A 214 14.32 15.05 3.79
N HIS A 215 15.27 15.94 3.54
CA HIS A 215 15.36 17.24 4.20
C HIS A 215 14.84 18.34 3.28
N GLY A 216 13.84 19.11 3.73
CA GLY A 216 13.42 20.34 3.08
C GLY A 216 14.57 21.35 2.96
N MET A 217 14.46 22.25 1.98
CA MET A 217 15.54 23.20 1.64
C MET A 217 16.04 24.00 2.86
N THR A 218 15.16 24.55 3.70
CA THR A 218 15.56 25.33 4.87
C THR A 218 16.26 24.45 5.91
N ILE A 219 15.75 23.24 6.13
CA ILE A 219 16.37 22.27 7.04
C ILE A 219 17.77 21.91 6.56
N ALA A 220 17.93 21.59 5.29
CA ALA A 220 19.21 21.24 4.69
C ALA A 220 20.22 22.41 4.79
N GLN A 221 19.78 23.65 4.51
CA GLN A 221 20.61 24.84 4.67
C GLN A 221 21.10 25.02 6.11
N ARG A 222 20.20 24.93 7.10
CA ARG A 222 20.56 25.05 8.53
C ARG A 222 21.53 23.94 8.97
N ARG A 223 21.30 22.71 8.50
CA ARG A 223 22.19 21.56 8.76
C ARG A 223 23.59 21.81 8.20
N ASN A 224 23.68 22.34 6.98
CA ASN A 224 24.95 22.61 6.31
C ASN A 224 25.72 23.79 6.94
N MET A 225 25.01 24.74 7.56
CA MET A 225 25.61 25.80 8.38
C MET A 225 26.09 25.32 9.76
N GLY A 226 25.82 24.05 10.12
CA GLY A 226 26.28 23.46 11.37
C GLY A 226 25.50 23.89 12.61
N TYR A 227 24.26 24.37 12.45
CA TYR A 227 23.45 24.87 13.57
C TYR A 227 23.23 23.79 14.64
N GLN A 228 23.13 22.53 14.25
CA GLN A 228 22.98 21.38 15.15
C GLN A 228 24.14 21.21 16.15
N ASN A 229 25.30 21.80 15.88
CA ASN A 229 26.47 21.73 16.77
C ASN A 229 26.48 22.87 17.82
N LEU A 230 25.60 23.85 17.68
CA LEU A 230 25.52 24.99 18.59
C LEU A 230 24.68 24.62 19.82
N PRO A 231 25.13 24.92 21.06
CA PRO A 231 24.39 24.56 22.28
C PRO A 231 22.98 25.15 22.34
N GLU A 232 22.77 26.32 21.73
CA GLU A 232 21.49 27.02 21.65
C GLU A 232 20.48 26.37 20.69
N HIS A 233 20.93 25.44 19.84
CA HIS A 233 20.13 24.78 18.81
C HIS A 233 19.98 23.27 19.05
N GLN A 234 19.96 22.85 20.31
CA GLN A 234 19.75 21.44 20.69
C GLN A 234 18.46 20.84 20.08
N ALA A 235 17.38 21.62 20.02
CA ALA A 235 16.12 21.18 19.39
C ALA A 235 16.29 20.83 17.90
N PHE A 236 17.17 21.53 17.18
CA PHE A 236 17.46 21.22 15.78
C PHE A 236 18.28 19.94 15.63
N SER A 237 19.23 19.70 16.53
CA SER A 237 19.95 18.42 16.58
C SER A 237 18.99 17.25 16.83
N GLN A 238 18.04 17.41 17.75
CA GLN A 238 17.00 16.40 18.02
C GLN A 238 16.09 16.17 16.81
N LEU A 239 15.68 17.24 16.12
CA LEU A 239 14.85 17.16 14.91
C LEU A 239 15.54 16.36 13.80
N LEU A 240 16.85 16.54 13.61
CA LEU A 240 17.63 15.78 12.62
C LEU A 240 17.79 14.31 13.04
N GLN A 241 17.95 14.03 14.33
CA GLN A 241 18.20 12.68 14.83
C GLN A 241 16.95 11.78 14.82
N ALA A 242 15.76 12.33 15.09
CA ALA A 242 14.51 11.57 15.18
C ALA A 242 14.23 10.67 13.94
N PRO A 243 14.27 11.17 12.68
CA PRO A 243 14.04 10.33 11.50
C PRO A 243 15.14 9.30 11.27
N ASP A 244 16.38 9.58 11.70
CA ASP A 244 17.48 8.60 11.65
C ASP A 244 17.22 7.45 12.63
N ASP A 245 16.79 7.73 13.85
CA ASP A 245 16.46 6.71 14.85
C ASP A 245 15.33 5.80 14.36
N ASP A 246 14.25 6.39 13.84
CA ASP A 246 13.11 5.65 13.28
C ASP A 246 13.53 4.82 12.05
N ALA A 247 14.37 5.37 11.17
CA ALA A 247 14.91 4.64 10.02
C ALA A 247 15.76 3.43 10.47
N GLN A 248 16.58 3.57 11.51
CA GLN A 248 17.39 2.46 12.04
C GLN A 248 16.51 1.37 12.66
N MET A 249 15.41 1.73 13.33
CA MET A 249 14.44 0.75 13.82
C MET A 249 13.85 -0.07 12.68
N ILE A 250 13.41 0.59 11.60
CA ILE A 250 12.88 -0.08 10.40
C ILE A 250 13.92 -1.01 9.77
N ILE A 251 15.17 -0.52 9.61
CA ILE A 251 16.27 -1.27 9.00
C ILE A 251 16.62 -2.52 9.82
N ARG A 252 16.60 -2.42 11.15
CA ARG A 252 16.97 -3.51 12.05
C ARG A 252 15.97 -4.67 12.01
N ASP A 253 14.69 -4.37 11.91
CA ASP A 253 13.63 -5.38 11.99
C ASP A 253 13.29 -6.01 10.63
N ARG A 254 13.73 -5.40 9.52
CA ARG A 254 13.36 -5.83 8.18
C ARG A 254 14.37 -6.76 7.54
N PHE A 255 13.85 -7.77 6.84
CA PHE A 255 14.63 -8.64 5.97
C PHE A 255 13.96 -8.79 4.59
N PRO A 256 14.69 -8.57 3.48
CA PRO A 256 16.07 -8.09 3.40
C PRO A 256 16.23 -6.65 3.90
N VAL A 257 17.46 -6.28 4.24
CA VAL A 257 17.79 -4.91 4.69
C VAL A 257 17.41 -3.91 3.60
N PRO A 258 16.57 -2.90 3.90
CA PRO A 258 16.18 -1.91 2.92
C PRO A 258 17.32 -0.96 2.61
N ARG A 259 17.32 -0.40 1.40
CA ARG A 259 18.27 0.65 1.04
C ARG A 259 17.91 1.95 1.76
N LEU A 260 18.83 2.47 2.58
CA LEU A 260 18.71 3.81 3.14
C LEU A 260 19.18 4.86 2.12
N VAL A 261 18.38 5.89 1.91
CA VAL A 261 18.70 7.06 1.08
C VAL A 261 18.48 8.31 1.92
N VAL A 262 19.53 9.09 2.11
CA VAL A 262 19.42 10.42 2.71
C VAL A 262 19.58 11.45 1.61
N CYS A 263 18.63 12.37 1.48
CA CYS A 263 18.64 13.38 0.44
C CYS A 263 18.07 14.71 0.92
N ASP A 264 18.42 15.76 0.17
CA ASP A 264 17.92 17.12 0.37
C ASP A 264 17.02 17.51 -0.81
N GLN A 265 16.16 18.49 -0.58
CA GLN A 265 15.38 19.12 -1.63
C GLN A 265 16.28 19.62 -2.78
N HIS A 266 15.87 19.35 -4.02
CA HIS A 266 16.64 19.58 -5.26
C HIS A 266 17.90 18.72 -5.44
N GLY A 267 18.20 17.78 -4.53
CA GLY A 267 19.27 16.79 -4.70
C GLY A 267 18.89 15.66 -5.66
N SER A 268 19.87 15.04 -6.33
CA SER A 268 19.60 14.01 -7.36
C SER A 268 18.93 12.73 -6.83
N GLN A 269 19.12 12.41 -5.55
CA GLN A 269 18.52 11.25 -4.88
C GLN A 269 17.07 11.49 -4.43
N VAL A 270 16.56 12.74 -4.52
CA VAL A 270 15.15 13.05 -4.21
C VAL A 270 14.17 12.27 -5.08
N ARG A 271 14.61 11.83 -6.27
CA ARG A 271 13.82 10.99 -7.19
C ARG A 271 13.27 9.72 -6.54
N PHE A 272 13.95 9.16 -5.53
CA PHE A 272 13.47 7.99 -4.79
C PHE A 272 12.22 8.29 -3.96
N LEU A 273 12.09 9.53 -3.47
CA LEU A 273 10.87 10.03 -2.84
C LEU A 273 9.82 10.37 -3.91
N LEU A 274 10.17 11.23 -4.87
CA LEU A 274 9.21 11.76 -5.84
C LEU A 274 8.53 10.68 -6.68
N ALA A 275 9.25 9.60 -7.03
CA ALA A 275 8.69 8.48 -7.79
C ALA A 275 7.59 7.71 -7.04
N LYS A 276 7.44 7.92 -5.72
CA LYS A 276 6.41 7.28 -4.89
C LYS A 276 5.25 8.21 -4.54
N LEU A 277 5.39 9.52 -4.75
CA LEU A 277 4.36 10.49 -4.37
C LEU A 277 3.27 10.64 -5.45
N ASN A 278 2.07 10.99 -5.01
CA ASN A 278 0.99 11.40 -5.88
C ASN A 278 1.31 12.78 -6.52
N PRO A 279 1.23 12.90 -7.87
CA PRO A 279 1.44 14.18 -8.56
C PRO A 279 0.15 15.03 -8.53
N SER A 280 -0.27 15.49 -7.34
CA SER A 280 -1.45 16.35 -7.19
C SER A 280 -1.27 17.74 -7.81
N SER A 281 -0.05 18.26 -7.79
CA SER A 281 0.33 19.53 -8.39
C SER A 281 1.03 19.25 -9.72
N THR A 282 0.28 19.32 -10.83
CA THR A 282 0.83 19.19 -12.19
C THR A 282 0.92 20.57 -12.86
N TYR A 283 1.78 20.70 -13.87
CA TYR A 283 2.03 21.97 -14.59
C TYR A 283 0.76 22.69 -15.09
N ASN A 284 -0.34 21.95 -15.35
CA ASN A 284 -1.61 22.51 -15.80
C ASN A 284 -2.35 23.34 -14.71
N SER A 285 -1.94 23.25 -13.45
CA SER A 285 -2.48 24.00 -12.30
C SER A 285 -1.58 25.16 -11.85
N THR A 286 -0.77 25.71 -12.76
CA THR A 286 0.19 26.80 -12.51
C THR A 286 -0.43 28.14 -12.11
N HIS A 287 -1.76 28.30 -12.18
CA HIS A 287 -2.40 29.59 -11.95
C HIS A 287 -2.63 29.93 -10.46
N ASP A 288 -2.50 28.96 -9.53
CA ASP A 288 -2.80 29.12 -8.09
C ASP A 288 -1.64 28.68 -7.16
N MET A 289 -0.42 28.52 -7.66
CA MET A 289 0.68 27.96 -6.86
C MET A 289 1.34 29.01 -5.95
N ALA A 290 1.39 28.70 -4.64
CA ALA A 290 2.25 29.39 -3.69
C ALA A 290 3.74 29.15 -4.03
N SER A 291 4.57 30.17 -3.89
CA SER A 291 6.01 30.07 -4.19
C SER A 291 6.69 28.99 -3.32
N GLY A 292 7.22 27.94 -3.94
CA GLY A 292 8.02 26.89 -3.26
C GLY A 292 7.45 25.46 -3.27
N SER A 293 6.33 25.21 -3.93
CA SER A 293 5.79 23.85 -4.12
C SER A 293 6.60 23.07 -5.17
N ASP A 294 7.05 21.86 -4.82
CA ASP A 294 7.67 20.95 -5.79
C ASP A 294 6.60 20.41 -6.76
N VAL A 295 6.99 20.24 -8.02
CA VAL A 295 6.14 19.70 -9.10
C VAL A 295 6.76 18.41 -9.59
N ILE A 296 5.94 17.34 -9.68
CA ILE A 296 6.38 16.07 -10.24
C ILE A 296 6.15 16.11 -11.76
N PHE A 297 7.23 15.94 -12.51
CA PHE A 297 7.20 15.84 -13.97
C PHE A 297 6.89 14.39 -14.38
N ALA A 298 5.62 14.00 -14.33
CA ALA A 298 5.15 12.68 -14.76
C ALA A 298 3.83 12.81 -15.56
N ASP A 299 3.65 11.92 -16.54
CA ASP A 299 2.37 11.74 -17.27
C ASP A 299 1.33 10.95 -16.44
N ASP A 300 1.68 10.61 -15.20
CA ASP A 300 0.83 9.85 -14.30
C ASP A 300 -0.39 10.67 -13.86
N VAL A 301 -1.55 10.00 -13.89
CA VAL A 301 -2.81 10.56 -13.40
C VAL A 301 -2.75 10.74 -11.88
N SER A 302 -3.20 11.89 -11.38
CA SER A 302 -3.28 12.15 -9.94
C SER A 302 -4.38 11.30 -9.28
N LEU A 303 -4.25 11.07 -7.97
CA LEU A 303 -5.23 10.32 -7.18
C LEU A 303 -6.64 10.92 -7.30
N GLN A 304 -6.75 12.25 -7.31
CA GLN A 304 -8.02 12.94 -7.47
C GLN A 304 -8.69 12.60 -8.82
N VAL A 305 -7.96 12.73 -9.92
CA VAL A 305 -8.50 12.43 -11.27
C VAL A 305 -8.85 10.94 -11.38
N PHE A 306 -8.06 10.07 -10.75
CA PHE A 306 -8.38 8.64 -10.66
C PHE A 306 -9.72 8.40 -9.94
N PHE A 307 -9.94 9.03 -8.78
CA PHE A 307 -11.21 8.92 -8.05
C PHE A 307 -12.38 9.49 -8.85
N GLU A 308 -12.24 10.66 -9.49
CA GLU A 308 -13.29 11.24 -10.32
C GLU A 308 -13.69 10.30 -11.47
N HIS A 309 -12.72 9.64 -12.10
CA HIS A 309 -12.99 8.67 -13.15
C HIS A 309 -13.65 7.40 -12.62
N LEU A 310 -13.16 6.88 -11.48
CA LEU A 310 -13.76 5.73 -10.81
C LEU A 310 -15.22 5.98 -10.43
N GLN A 311 -15.52 7.14 -9.84
CA GLN A 311 -16.88 7.54 -9.48
C GLN A 311 -17.79 7.58 -10.70
N ARG A 312 -17.36 8.23 -11.80
CA ARG A 312 -18.14 8.30 -13.04
C ARG A 312 -18.47 6.92 -13.60
N LEU A 313 -17.51 6.00 -13.62
CA LEU A 313 -17.73 4.65 -14.15
C LEU A 313 -18.54 3.78 -13.20
N ALA A 314 -18.36 3.94 -11.88
CA ALA A 314 -19.07 3.15 -10.88
C ALA A 314 -20.58 3.41 -10.93
N VAL A 315 -20.99 4.67 -11.06
CA VAL A 315 -22.42 5.06 -11.09
C VAL A 315 -23.14 4.75 -12.41
N GLN A 316 -22.39 4.41 -13.46
CA GLN A 316 -22.93 4.05 -14.78
C GLN A 316 -23.19 2.56 -14.95
N GLN A 317 -22.45 1.70 -14.24
CA GLN A 317 -22.51 0.23 -14.41
C GLN A 317 -23.67 -0.46 -13.65
N SER A 318 -24.62 0.30 -13.09
CA SER A 318 -25.85 -0.22 -12.47
C SER A 318 -26.99 -0.39 -13.47
#